data_AF-A0AAW5N196-F1
#
_entry.id   AF-A0AAW5N196-F1
#
_cell.length_a   1.000
_cell.length_b   1.000
_cell.length_c   1.000
_cell.angle_alpha   90.00
_cell.angle_beta   90.00
_cell.angle_gamma   90.00
#
_symmetry.space_group_name_H-M   'P 1'
#
loop_
_entity.id
_entity.type
_entity.pdbx_description
1 polymer ?
#
loop_
_entity_poly.entity_id
_entity_poly.type
_entity_poly.pdbx_seq_one_letter_code
_entity_poly.pdbx_strand_id
1 'polypeptide(L)'
;NVARVVHAPAETLRLAALCLIAEGHLIIEDFPGVGKTMLAKALARSVDCSFSRLQFTPDLLPTDVTGVSVFNQRENEFEFRP
;
A
#
# COMPACT_ATOMS: atom_id res chain seq x y z
N ASN A 1 -16.70 -8.77 -7.58
CA ASN A 1 -16.07 -9.12 -6.28
C ASN A 1 -15.99 -7.88 -5.40
N VAL A 2 -15.11 -6.91 -5.70
CA VAL A 2 -14.87 -5.69 -4.89
C VAL A 2 -16.14 -4.92 -4.49
N ALA A 3 -17.06 -4.65 -5.42
CA ALA A 3 -18.30 -3.91 -5.13
C ALA A 3 -19.24 -4.58 -4.11
N ARG A 4 -19.03 -5.86 -3.77
CA ARG A 4 -19.79 -6.55 -2.72
C ARG A 4 -19.31 -6.22 -1.31
N VAL A 5 -18.09 -5.70 -1.17
CA VAL A 5 -17.43 -5.46 0.13
C VAL A 5 -17.05 -3.99 0.32
N VAL A 6 -16.94 -3.22 -0.74
CA VAL A 6 -16.65 -1.77 -0.70
C VAL A 6 -17.80 -1.02 -1.34
N HIS A 7 -18.44 -0.15 -0.56
CA HIS A 7 -19.51 0.72 -1.04
C HIS A 7 -18.91 2.02 -1.58
N ALA A 8 -18.78 2.11 -2.90
CA ALA A 8 -18.29 3.28 -3.61
C ALA A 8 -18.98 3.39 -4.98
N PRO A 9 -19.00 4.59 -5.61
CA PRO A 9 -19.51 4.74 -6.96
C PRO A 9 -18.83 3.75 -7.93
N ALA A 10 -19.60 3.20 -8.87
CA ALA A 10 -19.10 2.20 -9.82
C ALA A 10 -17.91 2.73 -10.64
N GLU A 11 -17.93 4.02 -10.98
CA GLU A 11 -16.84 4.70 -11.67
C GLU A 11 -15.54 4.72 -10.85
N THR A 12 -15.61 5.03 -9.55
CA THR A 12 -14.46 5.00 -8.64
C THR A 12 -13.82 3.61 -8.60
N LEU A 13 -14.64 2.55 -8.48
CA LEU A 13 -14.14 1.17 -8.48
C LEU A 13 -13.50 0.81 -9.82
N ARG A 14 -14.09 1.26 -10.93
CA ARG A 14 -13.54 1.05 -12.28
C ARG A 14 -12.20 1.77 -12.47
N LEU A 15 -12.09 3.04 -12.06
CA LEU A 15 -10.85 3.81 -12.16
C LEU A 15 -9.74 3.22 -11.28
N ALA A 16 -10.07 2.76 -10.07
CA ALA A 16 -9.10 2.11 -9.20
C ALA A 16 -8.59 0.79 -9.80
N ALA A 17 -9.47 -0.01 -10.40
CA ALA A 17 -9.07 -1.23 -11.09
C ALA A 17 -8.23 -0.95 -12.35
N LEU A 18 -8.62 0.06 -13.15
CA LEU A 18 -7.86 0.50 -14.32
C LEU A 18 -6.45 0.96 -13.93
N CYS A 19 -6.34 1.78 -12.89
CA CYS A 19 -5.06 2.27 -12.39
C CYS A 19 -4.14 1.11 -11.98
N LEU A 20 -4.66 0.12 -11.25
CA LEU A 20 -3.91 -1.06 -10.85
C LEU A 20 -3.38 -1.87 -12.05
N ILE A 21 -4.24 -2.12 -13.05
CA ILE A 21 -3.87 -2.91 -14.24
C ILE A 21 -2.89 -2.13 -15.13
N ALA A 22 -2.97 -0.80 -15.14
CA ALA A 22 -2.04 0.07 -15.86
C ALA A 22 -0.74 0.34 -15.10
N GLU A 23 -0.49 -0.35 -13.97
CA GLU A 23 0.68 -0.13 -13.10
C GLU A 23 0.83 1.32 -12.62
N GLY A 24 -0.30 2.04 -12.49
CA GLY A 24 -0.34 3.43 -12.05
C GLY A 24 -0.38 3.60 -10.53
N HIS A 25 -0.28 4.86 -10.09
CA HIS A 25 -0.44 5.25 -8.69
C HIS A 25 -1.78 5.96 -8.48
N LEU A 26 -2.55 5.48 -7.50
CA LEU A 26 -3.86 6.04 -7.16
C LEU A 26 -3.76 6.85 -5.86
N ILE A 27 -4.11 8.14 -5.95
CA ILE A 27 -4.33 9.00 -4.78
C ILE A 27 -5.84 9.05 -4.53
N ILE A 28 -6.27 8.85 -3.28
CA ILE A 28 -7.68 8.90 -2.88
C ILE A 28 -7.86 9.98 -1.83
N GLU A 29 -8.45 11.11 -2.25
CA GLU A 29 -8.80 12.23 -1.39
C GLU A 29 -10.25 12.08 -0.93
N ASP A 30 -10.44 11.79 0.36
CA ASP A 30 -11.78 11.64 0.94
C ASP A 30 -11.69 11.75 2.47
N PHE A 31 -12.82 11.83 3.17
CA PHE A 31 -12.92 11.91 4.62
C PHE A 31 -12.35 10.67 5.34
N PRO A 32 -11.83 10.79 6.57
CA PRO A 32 -11.39 9.62 7.33
C PRO A 32 -12.54 8.63 7.57
N GLY A 33 -12.24 7.33 7.54
CA GLY A 33 -13.23 6.27 7.84
C GLY A 33 -14.08 5.77 6.67
N VAL A 34 -13.96 6.36 5.48
CA VAL A 34 -14.75 6.00 4.26
C VAL A 34 -14.27 4.75 3.51
N GLY A 35 -13.54 3.84 4.17
CA GLY A 35 -13.18 2.55 3.56
C GLY A 35 -12.02 2.54 2.55
N LYS A 36 -11.21 3.61 2.46
CA LYS A 36 -10.01 3.67 1.59
C LYS A 36 -9.08 2.47 1.72
N THR A 37 -8.74 2.09 2.96
CA THR A 37 -7.90 0.91 3.24
C THR A 37 -8.59 -0.39 2.79
N MET A 38 -9.92 -0.45 2.92
CA MET A 38 -10.70 -1.61 2.52
C MET A 38 -10.73 -1.76 1.00
N LEU A 39 -10.80 -0.66 0.24
CA LEU A 39 -10.66 -0.65 -1.22
C LEU A 39 -9.32 -1.24 -1.66
N ALA A 40 -8.21 -0.74 -1.12
CA ALA A 40 -6.88 -1.24 -1.48
C ALA A 40 -6.71 -2.73 -1.15
N LYS A 41 -7.18 -3.17 0.04
CA LYS A 41 -7.14 -4.58 0.44
C LYS A 41 -8.04 -5.48 -0.40
N ALA A 42 -9.23 -5.01 -0.78
CA ALA A 42 -10.17 -5.75 -1.61
C ALA A 42 -9.67 -5.90 -3.05
N LEU A 43 -9.01 -4.86 -3.59
CA LEU A 43 -8.34 -4.90 -4.88
C LEU A 43 -7.22 -5.94 -4.88
N ALA A 44 -6.26 -5.85 -3.94
CA ALA A 44 -5.15 -6.79 -3.84
C ALA A 44 -5.63 -8.25 -3.75
N ARG A 45 -6.61 -8.54 -2.89
CA ARG A 45 -7.20 -9.90 -2.78
C ARG A 45 -7.94 -10.36 -4.02
N SER A 46 -8.48 -9.45 -4.83
CA SER A 46 -9.22 -9.82 -6.05
C SER A 46 -8.31 -10.28 -7.18
N VAL A 47 -7.02 -9.95 -7.11
CA VAL A 47 -6.00 -10.28 -8.12
C VAL A 47 -4.81 -11.07 -7.54
N ASP A 48 -4.99 -11.64 -6.35
CA ASP A 48 -3.98 -12.43 -5.63
C ASP A 48 -2.63 -11.69 -5.41
N CYS A 49 -2.69 -10.39 -5.14
CA CYS A 49 -1.52 -9.59 -4.79
C CYS A 49 -1.31 -9.50 -3.27
N SER A 50 -0.05 -9.26 -2.88
CA SER A 50 0.28 -8.85 -1.52
C SER A 50 -0.27 -7.45 -1.21
N PHE A 51 -0.54 -7.20 0.07
CA PHE A 51 -0.99 -5.90 0.56
C PHE A 51 -0.17 -5.49 1.77
N SER A 52 0.48 -4.33 1.67
CA SER A 52 1.20 -3.69 2.75
C SER A 52 0.62 -2.30 2.99
N ARG A 53 0.57 -1.89 4.25
CA ARG A 53 0.09 -0.56 4.66
C ARG A 53 1.19 0.15 5.42
N LEU A 54 1.60 1.30 4.91
CA LEU A 54 2.50 2.22 5.60
C LEU A 54 1.70 3.42 6.10
N GLN A 55 1.75 3.69 7.40
CA GLN A 55 1.17 4.91 7.98
C GLN A 55 2.23 6.00 7.93
N PHE A 56 1.93 7.11 7.26
CA PHE A 56 2.79 8.28 7.30
C PHE A 56 2.61 8.98 8.64
N THR A 57 3.72 9.23 9.31
CA THR A 57 3.83 9.99 10.56
C THR A 57 4.92 11.07 10.36
N PRO A 58 4.89 12.18 11.12
CA PRO A 58 5.84 13.27 10.91
C PRO A 58 7.30 12.89 11.22
N ASP A 59 7.51 11.80 11.94
CA ASP A 59 8.79 11.23 12.33
C ASP A 59 9.29 10.12 11.38
N LEU A 60 8.51 9.74 10.38
CA LEU A 60 8.88 8.70 9.42
C LEU A 60 10.14 9.10 8.62
N LEU A 61 11.17 8.27 8.67
CA LEU A 61 12.42 8.46 7.93
C LEU A 61 12.35 7.77 6.57
N PRO A 62 13.06 8.26 5.54
CA PRO A 62 13.14 7.56 4.26
C PRO A 62 13.61 6.11 4.39
N THR A 63 14.51 5.85 5.34
CA THR A 63 15.03 4.52 5.66
C THR A 63 13.96 3.55 6.17
N ASP A 64 12.86 4.05 6.75
CA ASP A 64 11.74 3.21 7.17
C ASP A 64 10.92 2.68 5.97
N VAL A 65 11.15 3.24 4.77
CA VAL A 65 10.48 2.84 3.52
C VAL A 65 11.43 2.12 2.58
N THR A 66 12.68 2.58 2.49
CA THR A 66 13.68 2.03 1.57
C THR A 66 14.58 0.97 2.21
N GLY A 67 14.52 0.79 3.52
CA GLY A 67 15.46 -0.02 4.29
C GLY A 67 16.79 0.68 4.58
N VAL A 68 17.63 0.02 5.37
CA VAL A 68 18.96 0.51 5.78
C VAL A 68 19.95 -0.65 5.94
N SER A 69 21.23 -0.40 5.62
CA SER A 69 22.32 -1.35 5.90
C SER A 69 22.81 -1.18 7.33
N VAL A 70 22.68 -2.23 8.14
CA VAL A 70 23.11 -2.27 9.54
C VAL A 70 24.38 -3.09 9.67
N PHE A 71 25.41 -2.54 10.32
CA PHE A 71 26.64 -3.28 10.56
C PHE A 71 26.41 -4.38 11.61
N ASN A 72 26.62 -5.63 11.22
CA ASN A 72 26.57 -6.80 12.08
C ASN A 72 27.97 -7.06 12.66
N GLN A 73 28.17 -6.72 13.93
CA GLN A 73 29.45 -6.84 14.62
C GLN A 73 29.94 -8.29 14.80
N ARG A 74 29.04 -9.29 14.75
CA ARG A 74 29.44 -10.70 14.88
C ARG A 74 30.14 -11.19 13.62
N GLU A 75 29.59 -10.81 12.47
CA GLU A 75 30.10 -11.20 11.15
C GLU A 75 31.11 -10.18 10.58
N ASN A 76 31.22 -8.99 11.19
CA ASN A 76 31.96 -7.84 10.66
C ASN A 76 31.53 -7.41 9.24
N GLU A 77 30.24 -7.56 8.93
CA GLU A 77 29.66 -7.26 7.63
C GLU A 77 28.44 -6.33 7.76
N PHE A 78 28.12 -5.60 6.69
CA PHE A 78 26.87 -4.83 6.60
C PHE A 78 25.73 -5.72 6.09
N GLU A 79 24.65 -5.83 6.87
CA GLU A 79 23.44 -6.56 6.52
C GLU A 79 22.32 -5.58 6.17
N PHE A 80 21.72 -5.72 4.98
CA PHE A 80 20.60 -4.89 4.57
C PHE A 80 19.32 -5.34 5.29
N ARG A 81 18.67 -4.40 5.99
CA ARG A 81 17.35 -4.59 6.61
C ARG A 81 16.30 -3.84 5.79
N PRO A 82 15.44 -4.55 5.04
CA PRO A 82 14.35 -3.96 4.28
C PRO A 82 13.27 -3.38 5.19
#